data_AF-A0A1Y3B644-F1
#
_entry.id   AF-A0A1Y3B644-F1
#
_cell.length_a   1.000
_cell.length_b   1.000
_cell.length_c   1.000
_cell.angle_alpha   90.00
_cell.angle_beta   90.00
_cell.angle_gamma   90.00
#
_symmetry.space_group_name_H-M   'P 1'
#
loop_
_entity.id
_entity.type
_entity.pdbx_description
1 polymer ?
#
loop_
_entity_poly.entity_id
_entity_poly.type
_entity_poly.pdbx_seq_one_letter_code
_entity_poly.pdbx_strand_id
1 'polypeptide(L)'
;MANHPIVIGWIRGKVQKKKSKWFLQLDDGSSAERLQIIIPVSLIEQCDRSRIQNGASLECIGRLSKSLGHQQSLDFLCDQFNVIGECPPDHYQIGHLKTGLELDLLREQIHLRPRIRYFQSILRIRNELSRTIHRFMADNQFIEVQVPLITANDCEGGGECFTLKPANWPITNPERLYFGRPAYLTVSGQLHLEAMASSLSRVYSLSSVFRAEKSMSPKHLKACQLLSSKYPQLNGNSKMNLNAEMERSLLEICDHQPIFVTNFPMEIKPFYMKSTDDGTMAQCFDLLTPICGEVCGGSLRENHFERLCEQIRSKNLNNNSNNQLEWYLDLRRFGSAPSGGFGLGFDRFLQTVCGIVNIKDVVPFPRWPYHCRL
;
A
#
# COMPACT_ATOMS: atom_id res chain seq x y z
N MET A 1 -34.19 -31.51 10.82
CA MET A 1 -33.32 -31.91 9.69
C MET A 1 -31.90 -31.53 10.07
N ALA A 2 -30.95 -32.47 10.02
CA ALA A 2 -29.55 -32.11 10.23
C ALA A 2 -29.14 -31.16 9.10
N ASN A 3 -28.70 -29.95 9.43
CA ASN A 3 -28.26 -28.99 8.43
C ASN A 3 -26.90 -29.47 7.90
N HIS A 4 -26.88 -30.06 6.70
CA HIS A 4 -25.63 -30.43 6.04
C HIS A 4 -24.96 -29.15 5.52
N PRO A 5 -23.81 -28.72 6.05
CA PRO A 5 -23.10 -27.56 5.52
C PRO A 5 -22.73 -27.74 4.05
N ILE A 6 -22.70 -26.61 3.35
CA ILE A 6 -22.23 -26.47 1.97
C ILE A 6 -20.89 -25.73 2.01
N VAL A 7 -19.86 -26.27 1.35
CA VAL A 7 -18.56 -25.61 1.20
C VAL A 7 -18.24 -25.44 -0.28
N ILE A 8 -17.76 -24.25 -0.65
CA ILE A 8 -17.46 -23.88 -2.03
C ILE A 8 -16.04 -23.33 -2.08
N GLY A 9 -15.24 -23.78 -3.05
CA GLY A 9 -13.89 -23.27 -3.23
C GLY A 9 -13.16 -23.93 -4.37
N TRP A 10 -11.84 -23.73 -4.43
CA TRP A 10 -10.98 -24.29 -5.48
C TRP A 10 -10.09 -25.39 -4.93
N ILE A 11 -9.93 -26.46 -5.70
CA ILE A 11 -8.99 -27.54 -5.38
C ILE A 11 -7.57 -26.96 -5.43
N ARG A 12 -6.79 -27.15 -4.36
CA ARG A 12 -5.40 -26.71 -4.27
C ARG A 12 -4.44 -27.85 -3.99
N GLY A 13 -3.40 -27.95 -4.80
CA GLY A 13 -2.34 -28.94 -4.63
C GLY A 13 -2.75 -30.32 -5.16
N LYS A 14 -2.11 -31.37 -4.62
CA LYS A 14 -2.24 -32.73 -5.15
C LYS A 14 -3.54 -33.38 -4.67
N VAL A 15 -4.36 -33.83 -5.62
CA VAL A 15 -5.48 -34.74 -5.38
C VAL A 15 -4.95 -36.12 -5.00
N GLN A 16 -5.24 -36.59 -3.78
CA GLN A 16 -4.78 -37.91 -3.33
C GLN A 16 -5.87 -38.95 -3.57
N LYS A 17 -5.60 -39.88 -4.50
CA LYS A 17 -6.53 -40.94 -4.90
C LYS A 17 -6.20 -42.22 -4.11
N LYS A 18 -7.13 -42.70 -3.28
CA LYS A 18 -7.04 -44.01 -2.60
C LYS A 18 -8.17 -44.93 -3.08
N LYS A 19 -8.08 -46.22 -2.75
CA LYS A 19 -9.01 -47.26 -3.23
C LYS A 19 -10.48 -46.97 -2.93
N SER A 20 -10.81 -46.45 -1.74
CA SER A 20 -12.20 -46.20 -1.31
C SER A 20 -12.61 -44.73 -1.25
N LYS A 21 -11.63 -43.81 -1.19
CA LYS A 21 -11.88 -42.37 -1.04
C LYS A 21 -10.79 -41.53 -1.67
N TRP A 22 -11.15 -40.34 -2.11
CA TRP A 22 -10.23 -39.31 -2.58
C TRP A 22 -10.13 -38.21 -1.51
N PHE A 23 -8.94 -37.63 -1.39
CA PHE A 23 -8.68 -36.51 -0.48
C PHE A 23 -8.28 -35.30 -1.32
N LEU A 24 -9.03 -34.22 -1.12
CA LEU A 24 -8.84 -32.93 -1.76
C LEU A 24 -8.56 -31.88 -0.69
N GLN A 25 -7.89 -30.81 -1.07
CA GLN A 25 -7.71 -29.63 -0.24
C GLN A 25 -8.45 -28.49 -0.94
N LEU A 26 -9.47 -27.96 -0.29
CA LEU A 26 -10.30 -26.87 -0.81
C LEU A 26 -9.86 -25.55 -0.17
N ASP A 27 -9.76 -24.52 -1.00
CA ASP A 27 -9.35 -23.17 -0.62
C ASP A 27 -10.35 -22.18 -1.20
N ASP A 28 -10.98 -21.39 -0.34
CA ASP A 28 -11.95 -20.36 -0.69
C ASP A 28 -11.37 -18.93 -0.55
N GLY A 29 -10.10 -18.82 -0.15
CA GLY A 29 -9.40 -17.56 0.10
C GLY A 29 -9.69 -16.89 1.44
N SER A 30 -10.65 -17.38 2.23
CA SER A 30 -11.03 -16.79 3.53
C SER A 30 -9.92 -16.92 4.57
N SER A 31 -9.15 -18.01 4.52
CA SER A 31 -8.07 -18.33 5.45
C SER A 31 -6.79 -18.76 4.70
N ALA A 32 -5.67 -18.83 5.42
CA ALA A 32 -4.46 -19.49 4.93
C ALA A 32 -4.59 -21.02 4.98
N GLU A 33 -5.42 -21.51 5.91
CA GLU A 33 -5.72 -22.93 6.06
C GLU A 33 -6.65 -23.40 4.95
N ARG A 34 -6.47 -24.66 4.55
CA ARG A 34 -7.31 -25.33 3.55
C ARG A 34 -8.15 -26.36 4.24
N LEU A 35 -9.36 -26.55 3.74
CA LEU A 35 -10.26 -27.57 4.26
C LEU A 35 -10.02 -28.88 3.52
N GLN A 36 -9.71 -29.94 4.27
CA GLN A 36 -9.65 -31.27 3.68
C GLN A 36 -11.06 -31.76 3.35
N ILE A 37 -11.29 -32.11 2.08
CA ILE A 37 -12.53 -32.74 1.62
C ILE A 37 -12.25 -34.21 1.34
N ILE A 38 -13.03 -35.11 1.93
CA ILE A 38 -12.98 -36.55 1.69
C ILE A 38 -14.19 -36.95 0.87
N ILE A 39 -13.95 -37.41 -0.36
CA ILE A 39 -15.01 -37.84 -1.28
C ILE A 39 -14.95 -39.36 -1.48
N PRO A 40 -16.00 -40.12 -1.16
CA PRO A 40 -16.10 -41.54 -1.48
C PRO A 40 -15.97 -41.80 -2.99
N VAL A 41 -15.29 -42.88 -3.37
CA VAL A 41 -15.12 -43.25 -4.79
C VAL A 41 -16.47 -43.48 -5.49
N SER A 42 -17.49 -43.96 -4.76
CA SER A 42 -18.85 -44.13 -5.27
C SER A 42 -19.51 -42.82 -5.74
N LEU A 43 -19.12 -41.67 -5.18
CA LEU A 43 -19.56 -40.35 -5.67
C LEU A 43 -18.71 -39.90 -6.86
N ILE A 44 -17.39 -40.16 -6.81
CA ILE A 44 -16.46 -39.80 -7.89
C ILE A 44 -16.85 -40.51 -9.20
N GLU A 45 -17.31 -41.75 -9.13
CA GLU A 45 -17.75 -42.55 -10.28
C GLU A 45 -19.00 -42.00 -10.98
N GLN A 46 -19.73 -41.08 -10.34
CA GLN A 46 -20.90 -40.43 -10.92
C GLN A 46 -20.54 -39.22 -11.80
N CYS A 47 -19.26 -38.87 -11.91
CA CYS A 47 -18.78 -37.75 -12.71
C CYS A 47 -17.52 -38.11 -13.50
N ASP A 48 -17.18 -37.30 -14.50
CA ASP A 48 -15.91 -37.44 -15.17
C ASP A 48 -14.75 -37.06 -14.22
N ARG A 49 -13.93 -38.06 -13.90
CA ARG A 49 -12.74 -37.95 -13.05
C ARG A 49 -11.73 -36.92 -13.56
N SER A 50 -11.73 -36.61 -14.86
CA SER A 50 -10.86 -35.61 -15.48
C SER A 50 -11.21 -34.18 -15.02
N ARG A 51 -12.40 -33.94 -14.50
CA ARG A 51 -12.86 -32.62 -14.05
C ARG A 51 -12.37 -32.26 -12.64
N ILE A 52 -11.91 -33.25 -11.87
CA ILE A 52 -11.46 -33.09 -10.48
C ILE A 52 -9.94 -32.92 -10.45
N GLN A 53 -9.49 -31.71 -10.75
CA GLN A 53 -8.07 -31.37 -10.84
C GLN A 53 -7.74 -30.09 -10.09
N ASN A 54 -6.44 -29.88 -9.82
CA ASN A 54 -5.96 -28.67 -9.18
C ASN A 54 -6.41 -27.42 -9.95
N GLY A 55 -6.99 -26.46 -9.23
CA GLY A 55 -7.55 -25.23 -9.79
C GLY A 55 -9.04 -25.32 -10.17
N ALA A 56 -9.64 -26.51 -10.24
CA ALA A 56 -11.09 -26.65 -10.45
C ALA A 56 -11.88 -26.15 -9.23
N SER A 57 -13.06 -25.58 -9.44
CA SER A 57 -13.97 -25.18 -8.36
C SER A 57 -15.03 -26.24 -8.08
N LEU A 58 -15.26 -26.50 -6.80
CA LEU A 58 -16.23 -27.47 -6.31
C LEU A 58 -17.22 -26.81 -5.35
N GLU A 59 -18.45 -27.31 -5.37
CA GLU A 59 -19.42 -27.21 -4.28
C GLU A 59 -19.57 -28.59 -3.66
N CYS A 60 -19.42 -28.69 -2.34
CA CYS A 60 -19.54 -29.95 -1.61
C CYS A 60 -20.56 -29.79 -0.47
N ILE A 61 -21.49 -30.72 -0.37
CA ILE A 61 -22.48 -30.84 0.69
C ILE A 61 -22.11 -32.05 1.54
N GLY A 62 -22.11 -31.88 2.87
CA GLY A 62 -21.61 -32.94 3.72
C GLY A 62 -21.65 -32.61 5.19
N ARG A 63 -20.67 -33.11 5.94
CA ARG A 63 -20.54 -32.91 7.38
C ARG A 63 -19.09 -32.77 7.82
N LEU A 64 -18.86 -31.93 8.83
CA LEU A 64 -17.57 -31.85 9.50
C LEU A 64 -17.41 -33.00 10.48
N SER A 65 -16.22 -33.60 10.51
CA SER A 65 -15.83 -34.64 11.45
C SER A 65 -14.45 -34.35 12.00
N LYS A 66 -14.16 -34.82 13.22
CA LYS A 66 -12.79 -34.84 13.74
C LYS A 66 -11.92 -35.65 12.79
N SER A 67 -10.77 -35.09 12.44
CA SER A 67 -9.80 -35.75 11.56
C SER A 67 -9.18 -36.95 12.26
N LEU A 68 -8.95 -38.01 11.48
CA LEU A 68 -8.17 -39.19 11.90
C LEU A 68 -6.66 -39.03 11.60
N GLY A 69 -6.29 -38.02 10.80
CA GLY A 69 -4.91 -37.69 10.49
C GLY A 69 -4.30 -36.68 11.46
N HIS A 70 -2.97 -36.62 11.51
CA HIS A 70 -2.24 -35.69 12.39
C HIS A 70 -2.04 -34.28 11.79
N GLN A 71 -2.34 -34.07 10.50
CA GLN A 71 -2.04 -32.82 9.80
C GLN A 71 -3.13 -31.74 9.92
N GLN A 72 -4.34 -32.11 10.37
CA GLN A 72 -5.47 -31.21 10.50
C GLN A 72 -6.40 -31.68 11.62
N SER A 73 -7.18 -30.76 12.20
CA SER A 73 -8.12 -31.04 13.28
C SER A 73 -9.48 -31.57 12.80
N LEU A 74 -9.90 -31.16 11.61
CA LEU A 74 -11.20 -31.46 11.02
C LEU A 74 -11.06 -31.94 9.58
N ASP A 75 -11.94 -32.88 9.20
CA ASP A 75 -12.17 -33.32 7.83
C ASP A 75 -13.62 -33.01 7.44
N PHE A 76 -13.85 -32.66 6.18
CA PHE A 76 -15.19 -32.56 5.61
C PHE A 76 -15.53 -33.86 4.86
N LEU A 77 -16.46 -34.62 5.40
CA LEU A 77 -16.98 -35.84 4.78
C LEU A 77 -18.05 -35.45 3.77
N CYS A 78 -17.75 -35.66 2.50
CA CYS A 78 -18.60 -35.24 1.39
C CYS A 78 -19.68 -36.29 1.13
N ASP A 79 -20.94 -35.85 1.18
CA ASP A 79 -22.12 -36.68 0.88
C ASP A 79 -22.61 -36.43 -0.55
N GLN A 80 -22.45 -35.21 -1.07
CA GLN A 80 -22.73 -34.82 -2.45
C GLN A 80 -21.73 -33.73 -2.91
N PHE A 81 -21.39 -33.68 -4.20
CA PHE A 81 -20.60 -32.57 -4.74
C PHE A 81 -20.95 -32.26 -6.19
N ASN A 82 -20.64 -31.04 -6.61
CA ASN A 82 -20.75 -30.57 -7.98
C ASN A 82 -19.45 -29.88 -8.41
N VAL A 83 -19.01 -30.15 -9.64
CA VAL A 83 -17.90 -29.41 -10.27
C VAL A 83 -18.47 -28.17 -10.94
N ILE A 84 -18.21 -27.00 -10.35
CA ILE A 84 -18.72 -25.71 -10.84
C ILE A 84 -17.91 -25.24 -12.05
N GLY A 85 -16.59 -25.32 -11.95
CA GLY A 85 -15.67 -24.77 -12.94
C GLY A 85 -14.47 -25.68 -13.11
N GLU A 86 -14.16 -25.99 -14.36
CA GLU A 86 -13.05 -26.86 -14.73
C GLU A 86 -11.74 -26.07 -14.81
N CYS A 87 -10.62 -26.78 -14.73
CA CYS A 87 -9.29 -26.19 -14.84
C CYS A 87 -8.38 -27.12 -15.67
N PRO A 88 -8.29 -26.89 -17.00
CA PRO A 88 -7.40 -27.65 -17.86
C PRO A 88 -5.93 -27.49 -17.43
N PRO A 89 -5.18 -28.59 -17.21
CA PRO A 89 -3.81 -28.53 -16.70
C PRO A 89 -2.84 -27.75 -17.60
N ASP A 90 -2.97 -27.90 -18.91
CA ASP A 90 -2.04 -27.33 -19.90
C ASP A 90 -2.08 -25.79 -19.92
N HIS A 91 -3.17 -25.21 -19.42
CA HIS A 91 -3.38 -23.76 -19.38
C HIS A 91 -3.16 -23.16 -17.98
N TYR A 92 -2.97 -23.98 -16.93
CA TYR A 92 -2.85 -23.51 -15.54
C TYR A 92 -1.41 -23.57 -15.03
N GLN A 93 -0.57 -22.70 -15.59
CA GLN A 93 0.87 -22.67 -15.37
C GLN A 93 1.27 -22.41 -13.91
N ILE A 94 0.49 -21.68 -13.11
CA ILE A 94 0.81 -21.45 -11.69
C ILE A 94 0.41 -22.59 -10.76
N GLY A 95 -0.27 -23.62 -11.24
CA GLY A 95 -0.91 -24.62 -10.38
C GLY A 95 0.05 -25.46 -9.55
N HIS A 96 1.29 -25.63 -10.03
CA HIS A 96 2.32 -26.39 -9.35
C HIS A 96 3.13 -25.56 -8.33
N LEU A 97 2.98 -24.23 -8.36
CA LEU A 97 3.72 -23.32 -7.50
C LEU A 97 3.21 -23.40 -6.07
N LYS A 98 4.04 -23.95 -5.19
CA LYS A 98 3.74 -24.13 -3.76
C LYS A 98 4.21 -22.95 -2.92
N THR A 99 5.22 -22.24 -3.40
CA THR A 99 5.94 -21.16 -2.72
C THR A 99 6.12 -19.99 -3.69
N GLY A 100 6.23 -18.77 -3.16
CA GLY A 100 6.59 -17.58 -3.95
C GLY A 100 8.06 -17.61 -4.38
N LEU A 101 8.59 -18.75 -4.83
CA LEU A 101 9.97 -18.90 -5.30
C LEU A 101 10.14 -18.46 -6.76
N GLU A 102 9.04 -18.41 -7.52
CA GLU A 102 9.00 -17.95 -8.91
C GLU A 102 8.25 -16.60 -9.03
N LEU A 103 8.73 -15.60 -8.28
CA LEU A 103 8.06 -14.29 -8.22
C LEU A 103 8.00 -13.59 -9.57
N ASP A 104 8.96 -13.82 -10.46
CA ASP A 104 8.97 -13.18 -11.79
C ASP A 104 7.82 -13.71 -12.67
N LEU A 105 7.62 -15.03 -12.75
CA LEU A 105 6.47 -15.62 -13.44
C LEU A 105 5.15 -15.14 -12.83
N LEU A 106 5.07 -15.04 -11.50
CA LEU A 106 3.87 -14.55 -10.81
C LEU A 106 3.61 -13.05 -11.05
N ARG A 107 4.63 -12.26 -11.38
CA ARG A 107 4.48 -10.85 -11.80
C ARG A 107 4.01 -10.74 -13.25
N GLU A 108 4.34 -11.71 -14.11
CA GLU A 108 3.79 -11.81 -15.47
C GLU A 108 2.32 -12.27 -15.46
N GLN A 109 1.95 -13.19 -14.55
CA GLN A 109 0.59 -13.71 -14.40
C GLN A 109 -0.15 -13.05 -13.22
N ILE A 110 -0.15 -11.72 -13.21
CA ILE A 110 -0.58 -10.90 -12.07
C ILE A 110 -2.06 -11.07 -11.69
N HIS A 111 -2.91 -11.45 -12.65
CA HIS A 111 -4.32 -11.75 -12.42
C HIS A 111 -4.55 -13.12 -11.76
N LEU A 112 -3.60 -14.06 -11.86
CA LEU A 112 -3.71 -15.39 -11.26
C LEU A 112 -2.95 -15.52 -9.93
N ARG A 113 -1.91 -14.71 -9.68
CA ARG A 113 -1.14 -14.80 -8.44
C ARG A 113 -1.94 -14.71 -7.13
N PRO A 114 -3.12 -14.02 -7.04
CA PRO A 114 -3.94 -14.06 -5.82
C PRO A 114 -4.48 -15.45 -5.49
N ARG A 115 -4.30 -16.45 -6.35
CA ARG A 115 -4.62 -17.86 -6.10
C ARG A 115 -3.52 -18.61 -5.34
N ILE A 116 -2.36 -17.98 -5.15
CA ILE A 116 -1.22 -18.54 -4.41
C ILE A 116 -1.31 -18.10 -2.95
N ARG A 117 -1.13 -19.07 -2.03
CA ARG A 117 -1.23 -18.86 -0.58
C ARG A 117 -0.43 -17.65 -0.08
N TYR A 118 0.78 -17.47 -0.60
CA TYR A 118 1.65 -16.33 -0.29
C TYR A 118 0.95 -14.98 -0.53
N PHE A 119 0.43 -14.77 -1.75
CA PHE A 119 -0.27 -13.53 -2.12
C PHE A 119 -1.63 -13.40 -1.41
N GLN A 120 -2.37 -14.49 -1.21
CA GLN A 120 -3.61 -14.47 -0.41
C GLN A 120 -3.35 -13.95 1.01
N SER A 121 -2.28 -14.43 1.66
CA SER A 121 -1.90 -13.96 3.00
C SER A 121 -1.53 -12.49 3.02
N ILE A 122 -0.75 -12.02 2.04
CA ILE A 122 -0.39 -10.60 1.91
C ILE A 122 -1.65 -9.74 1.73
N LEU A 123 -2.61 -10.16 0.90
CA LEU A 123 -3.85 -9.42 0.68
C LEU A 123 -4.72 -9.36 1.94
N ARG A 124 -4.77 -10.44 2.73
CA ARG A 124 -5.46 -10.45 4.03
C ARG A 124 -4.77 -9.55 5.05
N ILE A 125 -3.43 -9.61 5.16
CA ILE A 125 -2.65 -8.72 6.03
C ILE A 125 -2.83 -7.26 5.61
N ARG A 126 -2.81 -6.97 4.30
CA ARG A 126 -3.09 -5.64 3.74
C ARG A 126 -4.45 -5.12 4.19
N ASN A 127 -5.49 -5.94 4.07
CA ASN A 127 -6.84 -5.58 4.51
C ASN A 127 -6.89 -5.30 6.02
N GLU A 128 -6.32 -6.19 6.83
CA GLU A 128 -6.31 -6.02 8.29
C GLU A 128 -5.49 -4.80 8.73
N LEU A 129 -4.36 -4.54 8.08
CA LEU A 129 -3.55 -3.34 8.30
C LEU A 129 -4.35 -2.07 7.98
N SER A 130 -5.05 -2.03 6.85
CA SER A 130 -5.92 -0.90 6.49
C SER A 130 -7.00 -0.68 7.55
N ARG A 131 -7.72 -1.74 7.96
CA ARG A 131 -8.74 -1.67 9.02
C ARG A 131 -8.16 -1.20 10.35
N THR A 132 -6.96 -1.65 10.69
CA THR A 132 -6.27 -1.28 11.93
C THR A 132 -5.86 0.18 11.92
N ILE A 133 -5.37 0.71 10.80
CA ILE A 133 -5.08 2.14 10.65
C ILE A 133 -6.35 2.97 10.83
N HIS A 134 -7.46 2.61 10.18
CA HIS A 134 -8.72 3.34 10.35
C HIS A 134 -9.23 3.31 11.79
N ARG A 135 -9.17 2.16 12.47
CA ARG A 135 -9.51 2.03 13.90
C ARG A 135 -8.62 2.91 14.76
N PHE A 136 -7.30 2.81 14.60
CA PHE A 136 -6.34 3.61 15.36
C PHE A 136 -6.59 5.11 15.19
N MET A 137 -6.81 5.57 13.96
CA MET A 137 -7.11 6.97 13.68
C MET A 137 -8.42 7.41 14.35
N ALA A 138 -9.49 6.60 14.23
CA ALA A 138 -10.77 6.88 14.87
C ALA A 138 -10.67 6.92 16.41
N ASP A 139 -9.99 5.95 17.02
CA ASP A 139 -9.75 5.87 18.47
C ASP A 139 -8.96 7.08 18.97
N ASN A 140 -8.13 7.70 18.11
CA ASN A 140 -7.36 8.90 18.39
C ASN A 140 -8.03 10.21 17.91
N GLN A 141 -9.33 10.15 17.59
CA GLN A 141 -10.17 11.29 17.19
C GLN A 141 -9.70 12.00 15.91
N PHE A 142 -9.04 11.27 15.00
CA PHE A 142 -8.74 11.78 13.67
C PHE A 142 -9.96 11.65 12.76
N ILE A 143 -10.21 12.68 11.95
CA ILE A 143 -11.24 12.67 10.92
C ILE A 143 -10.60 12.30 9.58
N GLU A 144 -11.17 11.32 8.89
CA GLU A 144 -10.73 10.98 7.54
C GLU A 144 -11.18 12.06 6.55
N VAL A 145 -10.23 12.56 5.76
CA VAL A 145 -10.46 13.57 4.73
C VAL A 145 -10.06 12.99 3.38
N GLN A 146 -10.99 13.03 2.42
CA GLN A 146 -10.67 12.74 1.04
C GLN A 146 -9.99 13.95 0.38
N VAL A 147 -8.71 13.79 0.07
CA VAL A 147 -7.91 14.81 -0.64
C VAL A 147 -8.05 14.67 -2.15
N PRO A 148 -7.95 15.76 -2.93
CA PRO A 148 -8.06 15.69 -4.38
C PRO A 148 -6.88 14.94 -5.00
N LEU A 149 -7.19 14.00 -5.92
CA LEU A 149 -6.17 13.27 -6.68
C LEU A 149 -5.64 14.06 -7.87
N ILE A 150 -6.43 14.98 -8.39
CA ILE A 150 -6.07 15.90 -9.46
C ILE A 150 -5.74 17.26 -8.83
N THR A 151 -4.56 17.78 -9.10
CA THR A 151 -4.06 19.02 -8.50
C THR A 151 -3.42 19.91 -9.56
N ALA A 152 -3.50 21.22 -9.38
CA ALA A 152 -2.72 22.18 -10.17
C ALA A 152 -1.32 22.42 -9.57
N ASN A 153 -1.09 21.94 -8.35
CA ASN A 153 0.11 22.16 -7.56
C ASN A 153 0.93 20.87 -7.45
N ASP A 154 2.23 20.97 -7.66
CA ASP A 154 3.17 19.85 -7.57
C ASP A 154 3.54 19.46 -6.13
N CYS A 155 3.05 20.20 -5.12
CA CYS A 155 3.18 20.01 -3.66
C CYS A 155 4.60 19.98 -3.07
N GLU A 156 5.55 19.32 -3.73
CA GLU A 156 6.92 19.10 -3.28
C GLU A 156 7.94 19.87 -4.14
N GLY A 157 7.53 20.54 -5.23
CA GLY A 157 8.42 21.36 -6.07
C GLY A 157 9.42 20.57 -6.91
N GLY A 158 9.35 19.23 -6.89
CA GLY A 158 10.35 18.32 -7.49
C GLY A 158 10.11 17.98 -8.96
N GLY A 159 9.01 18.43 -9.57
CA GLY A 159 8.73 18.20 -11.01
C GLY A 159 8.37 16.76 -11.41
N GLU A 160 8.32 15.81 -10.50
CA GLU A 160 8.06 14.38 -10.79
C GLU A 160 6.56 14.02 -10.77
N CYS A 161 5.74 14.83 -11.44
CA CYS A 161 4.28 14.64 -11.49
C CYS A 161 3.81 14.12 -12.86
N PHE A 162 2.82 13.22 -12.86
CA PHE A 162 2.13 12.86 -14.11
C PHE A 162 1.19 13.99 -14.53
N THR A 163 1.31 14.46 -15.77
CA THR A 163 0.41 15.46 -16.34
C THR A 163 -0.86 14.81 -16.90
N LEU A 164 -2.01 15.44 -16.69
CA LEU A 164 -3.30 14.97 -17.16
C LEU A 164 -3.77 15.72 -18.41
N LYS A 165 -4.17 14.98 -19.44
CA LYS A 165 -4.82 15.48 -20.64
C LYS A 165 -5.97 14.57 -21.05
N PRO A 166 -7.13 15.10 -21.49
CA PRO A 166 -8.19 14.28 -22.05
C PRO A 166 -7.71 13.48 -23.25
N ALA A 167 -8.02 12.18 -23.30
CA ALA A 167 -7.50 11.27 -24.32
C ALA A 167 -7.94 11.61 -25.75
N ASN A 168 -9.10 12.25 -25.91
CA ASN A 168 -9.69 12.61 -27.20
C ASN A 168 -9.22 13.99 -27.73
N TRP A 169 -8.34 14.68 -27.01
CA TRP A 169 -7.84 15.98 -27.47
C TRP A 169 -6.72 15.79 -28.47
N PRO A 170 -6.81 16.44 -29.66
CA PRO A 170 -5.79 16.28 -30.68
C PRO A 170 -4.46 16.87 -30.19
N ILE A 171 -3.38 16.15 -30.49
CA ILE A 171 -2.00 16.54 -30.12
C ILE A 171 -1.62 17.90 -30.74
N THR A 172 -2.33 18.31 -31.79
CA THR A 172 -2.09 19.55 -32.54
C THR A 172 -2.28 20.84 -31.74
N ASN A 173 -2.93 20.79 -30.57
CA ASN A 173 -3.00 21.94 -29.66
C ASN A 173 -2.49 21.57 -28.26
N PRO A 174 -1.15 21.52 -28.07
CA PRO A 174 -0.54 21.09 -26.82
C PRO A 174 -0.79 22.06 -25.65
N GLU A 175 -1.13 23.32 -25.94
CA GLU A 175 -1.45 24.37 -24.97
C GLU A 175 -2.90 24.34 -24.48
N ARG A 176 -3.77 23.54 -25.08
CA ARG A 176 -5.14 23.39 -24.59
C ARG A 176 -5.13 22.71 -23.22
N LEU A 177 -5.70 23.38 -22.21
CA LEU A 177 -5.76 22.91 -20.82
C LEU A 177 -7.21 22.67 -20.39
N TYR A 178 -7.51 21.48 -19.85
CA TYR A 178 -8.87 21.11 -19.43
C TYR A 178 -9.39 21.98 -18.28
N PHE A 179 -8.55 22.24 -17.29
CA PHE A 179 -8.90 23.03 -16.10
C PHE A 179 -8.55 24.52 -16.25
N GLY A 180 -8.28 24.98 -17.48
CA GLY A 180 -7.76 26.34 -17.75
C GLY A 180 -6.36 26.60 -17.19
N ARG A 181 -5.72 25.56 -16.62
CA ARG A 181 -4.36 25.54 -16.07
C ARG A 181 -3.79 24.12 -16.15
N PRO A 182 -2.46 23.94 -16.05
CA PRO A 182 -1.86 22.62 -15.95
C PRO A 182 -2.44 21.83 -14.77
N ALA A 183 -2.67 20.54 -14.98
CA ALA A 183 -3.20 19.64 -13.96
C ALA A 183 -2.41 18.34 -13.94
N TYR A 184 -2.25 17.82 -12.74
CA TYR A 184 -1.35 16.73 -12.41
C TYR A 184 -2.05 15.70 -11.52
N LEU A 185 -1.55 14.48 -11.53
CA LEU A 185 -1.83 13.54 -10.45
C LEU A 185 -1.01 13.92 -9.22
N THR A 186 -1.68 13.93 -8.06
CA THR A 186 -1.06 14.37 -6.81
C THR A 186 0.05 13.43 -6.34
N VAL A 187 1.18 14.00 -5.93
CA VAL A 187 2.23 13.32 -5.18
C VAL A 187 1.92 13.31 -3.68
N SER A 188 1.02 14.19 -3.21
CA SER A 188 0.76 14.44 -1.81
C SER A 188 -0.55 15.18 -1.55
N GLY A 189 -1.39 14.65 -0.64
CA GLY A 189 -2.54 15.37 -0.11
C GLY A 189 -2.22 16.40 0.99
N GLN A 190 -0.95 16.56 1.39
CA GLN A 190 -0.57 17.23 2.63
C GLN A 190 -1.11 18.66 2.73
N LEU A 191 -0.92 19.49 1.70
CA LEU A 191 -1.33 20.90 1.76
C LEU A 191 -2.85 21.05 1.97
N HIS A 192 -3.64 20.13 1.39
CA HIS A 192 -5.08 20.06 1.60
C HIS A 192 -5.44 19.59 3.01
N LEU A 193 -4.68 18.63 3.57
CA LEU A 193 -4.85 18.21 4.96
C LEU A 193 -4.52 19.34 5.95
N GLU A 194 -3.55 20.20 5.66
CA GLU A 194 -3.26 21.37 6.50
C GLU A 194 -4.44 22.36 6.53
N ALA A 195 -5.11 22.58 5.40
CA ALA A 195 -6.32 23.39 5.35
C ALA A 195 -7.49 22.77 6.14
N MET A 196 -7.60 21.44 6.18
CA MET A 196 -8.62 20.79 7.00
C MET A 196 -8.22 20.75 8.48
N ALA A 197 -6.94 20.57 8.79
CA ALA A 197 -6.43 20.54 10.15
C ALA A 197 -6.62 21.87 10.88
N SER A 198 -6.62 23.01 10.17
CA SER A 198 -6.89 24.32 10.76
C SER A 198 -8.32 24.46 11.30
N SER A 199 -9.26 23.61 10.87
CA SER A 199 -10.65 23.59 11.36
C SER A 199 -10.98 22.37 12.22
N LEU A 200 -10.39 21.20 11.91
CA LEU A 200 -10.73 19.91 12.51
C LEU A 200 -9.67 19.38 13.49
N SER A 201 -8.55 20.10 13.68
CA SER A 201 -7.40 19.78 14.54
C SER A 201 -6.60 18.51 14.20
N ARG A 202 -7.27 17.40 13.86
CA ARG A 202 -6.67 16.09 13.58
C ARG A 202 -7.33 15.46 12.37
N VAL A 203 -6.59 15.38 11.28
CA VAL A 203 -7.08 14.83 10.01
C VAL A 203 -6.09 13.85 9.42
N TYR A 204 -6.61 12.87 8.70
CA TYR A 204 -5.78 11.93 7.95
C TYR A 204 -6.42 11.60 6.59
N SER A 205 -5.60 11.13 5.66
CA SER A 205 -6.05 10.54 4.40
C SER A 205 -5.30 9.24 4.15
N LEU A 206 -6.03 8.20 3.77
CA LEU A 206 -5.46 6.97 3.22
C LEU A 206 -5.74 6.91 1.72
N SER A 207 -4.97 7.69 0.94
CA SER A 207 -5.19 7.86 -0.49
C SER A 207 -4.03 7.34 -1.33
N SER A 208 -4.31 7.01 -2.59
CA SER A 208 -3.27 6.79 -3.58
C SER A 208 -2.55 8.10 -3.90
N VAL A 209 -1.27 8.02 -4.20
CA VAL A 209 -0.50 9.13 -4.77
C VAL A 209 0.33 8.61 -5.93
N PHE A 210 0.80 9.52 -6.77
CA PHE A 210 1.43 9.18 -8.03
C PHE A 210 2.73 9.95 -8.19
N ARG A 211 3.84 9.23 -8.29
CA ARG A 211 5.15 9.81 -8.57
C ARG A 211 5.64 9.32 -9.94
N ALA A 212 6.07 10.26 -10.76
CA ALA A 212 6.63 9.99 -12.08
C ALA A 212 8.15 9.75 -12.00
N GLU A 213 8.58 9.02 -10.97
CA GLU A 213 9.98 8.67 -10.73
C GLU A 213 10.25 7.19 -11.11
N LYS A 214 11.53 6.80 -11.22
CA LYS A 214 11.92 5.40 -11.48
C LYS A 214 11.68 4.49 -10.26
N SER A 215 11.50 5.06 -9.07
CA SER A 215 11.28 4.37 -7.79
C SER A 215 9.79 4.22 -7.45
N MET A 216 9.41 3.14 -6.75
CA MET A 216 8.01 2.74 -6.59
C MET A 216 7.49 3.00 -5.17
N SER A 217 6.36 3.70 -5.03
CA SER A 217 5.50 3.68 -3.83
C SER A 217 4.03 4.09 -4.17
N PRO A 218 3.08 3.15 -4.31
CA PRO A 218 1.75 3.46 -4.84
C PRO A 218 0.73 4.00 -3.83
N LYS A 219 0.90 3.80 -2.52
CA LYS A 219 0.02 4.38 -1.48
C LYS A 219 0.78 5.04 -0.34
N HIS A 220 0.24 6.16 0.13
CA HIS A 220 0.72 6.88 1.32
C HIS A 220 -0.45 7.17 2.25
N LEU A 221 -0.34 6.75 3.51
CA LEU A 221 -1.12 7.28 4.61
C LEU A 221 -0.52 8.64 4.98
N LYS A 222 -1.32 9.70 5.07
CA LYS A 222 -0.83 11.00 5.58
C LYS A 222 -1.69 11.46 6.73
N ALA A 223 -1.08 11.97 7.79
CA ALA A 223 -1.75 12.52 8.96
C ALA A 223 -1.19 13.90 9.29
N CYS A 224 -2.04 14.82 9.73
CA CYS A 224 -1.64 16.15 10.22
C CYS A 224 -2.38 16.46 11.52
N GLN A 225 -1.68 17.03 12.49
CA GLN A 225 -2.16 17.34 13.83
C GLN A 225 -1.53 18.65 14.35
N LEU A 226 -2.30 19.42 15.11
CA LEU A 226 -1.78 20.54 15.93
C LEU A 226 -0.95 20.02 17.11
N LEU A 227 0.25 20.57 17.32
CA LEU A 227 1.22 20.03 18.27
C LEU A 227 1.47 20.95 19.47
N SER A 228 1.63 20.34 20.65
CA SER A 228 2.23 20.95 21.84
C SER A 228 3.61 20.34 22.08
N SER A 229 4.65 21.17 22.25
CA SER A 229 6.08 20.81 22.36
C SER A 229 6.43 19.97 23.61
N LYS A 230 7.53 19.20 23.75
CA LYS A 230 8.96 19.32 23.33
C LYS A 230 9.63 17.92 23.25
N TYR A 231 10.69 17.76 22.44
CA TYR A 231 11.69 16.68 22.56
C TYR A 231 13.12 17.21 22.33
N PRO A 232 14.18 16.60 22.91
CA PRO A 232 15.57 17.06 22.81
C PRO A 232 16.28 16.59 21.52
N GLN A 233 17.32 17.33 21.11
CA GLN A 233 18.05 17.23 19.84
C GLN A 233 19.42 16.55 19.97
N LEU A 234 19.90 15.96 18.87
CA LEU A 234 21.31 15.60 18.63
C LEU A 234 21.78 16.25 17.31
N ASN A 235 23.03 16.75 17.30
CA ASN A 235 23.59 17.55 16.20
C ASN A 235 24.45 16.69 15.26
N GLY A 236 24.26 16.87 13.94
CA GLY A 236 25.16 16.40 12.90
C GLY A 236 25.20 17.41 11.74
N ASN A 237 26.40 17.81 11.33
CA ASN A 237 26.61 18.70 10.18
C ASN A 237 26.99 17.87 8.95
N SER A 238 26.01 17.52 8.11
CA SER A 238 26.28 17.06 6.74
C SER A 238 25.23 17.61 5.77
N LYS A 239 25.70 18.18 4.66
CA LYS A 239 24.88 18.80 3.61
C LYS A 239 24.43 17.79 2.54
N MET A 240 24.05 16.58 2.95
CA MET A 240 23.76 15.50 1.99
C MET A 240 22.46 14.79 2.37
N ASN A 241 21.57 14.60 1.38
CA ASN A 241 20.44 13.68 1.55
C ASN A 241 20.97 12.27 1.78
N LEU A 242 20.34 11.52 2.69
CA LEU A 242 20.65 10.11 2.85
C LEU A 242 20.31 9.38 1.56
N ASN A 243 21.24 8.55 1.08
CA ASN A 243 20.97 7.60 0.01
C ASN A 243 20.66 6.21 0.61
N ALA A 244 20.19 5.28 -0.22
CA ALA A 244 19.80 3.95 0.24
C ALA A 244 20.95 3.14 0.89
N GLU A 245 22.21 3.38 0.50
CA GLU A 245 23.36 2.72 1.12
C GLU A 245 23.63 3.28 2.52
N MET A 246 23.58 4.59 2.68
CA MET A 246 23.72 5.27 3.97
C MET A 246 22.60 4.88 4.93
N GLU A 247 21.35 4.81 4.46
CA GLU A 247 20.23 4.33 5.27
C GLU A 247 20.45 2.90 5.78
N ARG A 248 20.96 2.00 4.92
CA ARG A 248 21.30 0.63 5.31
C ARG A 248 22.40 0.58 6.34
N SER A 249 23.49 1.33 6.13
CA SER A 249 24.60 1.38 7.09
C SER A 249 24.15 1.90 8.46
N LEU A 250 23.26 2.90 8.51
CA LEU A 250 22.68 3.38 9.76
C LEU A 250 21.87 2.28 10.47
N LEU A 251 21.05 1.54 9.71
CA LEU A 251 20.29 0.41 10.26
C LEU A 251 21.21 -0.73 10.73
N GLU A 252 22.31 -1.01 10.04
CA GLU A 252 23.31 -2.02 10.45
C GLU A 252 23.98 -1.64 11.78
N ILE A 253 24.37 -0.36 11.94
CA ILE A 253 24.97 0.15 13.17
C ILE A 253 23.98 0.11 14.34
N CYS A 254 22.68 0.20 14.05
CA CYS A 254 21.61 0.17 15.06
C CYS A 254 20.94 -1.20 15.18
N ASP A 255 21.67 -2.30 14.96
CA ASP A 255 21.20 -3.70 15.14
C ASP A 255 19.88 -4.01 14.41
N HIS A 256 19.71 -3.41 13.23
CA HIS A 256 18.51 -3.49 12.41
C HIS A 256 17.22 -3.13 13.18
N GLN A 257 17.29 -2.22 14.14
CA GLN A 257 16.10 -1.63 14.76
C GLN A 257 15.57 -0.46 13.92
N PRO A 258 14.25 -0.20 13.91
CA PRO A 258 13.72 1.03 13.35
C PRO A 258 14.31 2.27 14.03
N ILE A 259 14.75 3.25 13.24
CA ILE A 259 15.39 4.47 13.74
C ILE A 259 14.74 5.72 13.16
N PHE A 260 14.67 6.78 13.97
CA PHE A 260 14.34 8.11 13.49
C PHE A 260 15.62 8.87 13.18
N VAL A 261 15.72 9.39 11.96
CA VAL A 261 16.69 10.42 11.61
C VAL A 261 15.95 11.75 11.65
N THR A 262 16.38 12.65 12.52
CA THR A 262 15.72 13.94 12.74
C THR A 262 16.61 15.09 12.32
N ASN A 263 16.00 16.22 11.99
CA ASN A 263 16.66 17.48 11.68
C ASN A 263 17.59 17.37 10.46
N PHE A 264 17.05 17.69 9.28
CA PHE A 264 17.81 17.72 8.04
C PHE A 264 18.12 19.15 7.61
N PRO A 265 19.19 19.41 6.84
CA PRO A 265 19.45 20.73 6.28
C PRO A 265 18.23 21.32 5.55
N MET A 266 17.90 22.60 5.81
CA MET A 266 16.76 23.27 5.15
C MET A 266 16.89 23.27 3.62
N GLU A 267 18.13 23.39 3.11
CA GLU A 267 18.44 23.48 1.68
C GLU A 267 17.90 22.29 0.87
N ILE A 268 17.85 21.08 1.46
CA ILE A 268 17.48 19.84 0.78
C ILE A 268 16.04 19.39 1.07
N LYS A 269 15.34 20.08 1.99
CA LYS A 269 13.96 19.75 2.37
C LYS A 269 12.93 20.70 1.72
N PRO A 270 11.66 20.29 1.59
CA PRO A 270 10.58 21.10 0.99
C PRO A 270 10.32 22.43 1.71
N PHE A 271 9.77 23.40 0.97
CA PHE A 271 9.52 24.77 1.44
C PHE A 271 8.56 24.87 2.64
N TYR A 272 7.69 23.88 2.85
CA TYR A 272 6.67 23.92 3.91
C TYR A 272 7.20 23.52 5.29
N MET A 273 8.43 23.02 5.38
CA MET A 273 8.99 22.55 6.65
C MET A 273 9.44 23.73 7.52
N LYS A 274 9.09 23.66 8.81
CA LYS A 274 9.51 24.67 9.79
C LYS A 274 11.03 24.60 9.99
N SER A 275 11.70 25.75 10.00
CA SER A 275 13.13 25.81 10.32
C SER A 275 13.38 25.80 11.83
N THR A 276 14.58 25.40 12.24
CA THR A 276 15.15 25.68 13.57
C THR A 276 15.34 27.19 13.75
N ASP A 277 15.60 27.62 15.00
CA ASP A 277 15.71 29.04 15.35
C ASP A 277 16.87 29.74 14.66
N ASP A 278 17.95 29.02 14.35
CA ASP A 278 19.09 29.48 13.56
C ASP A 278 18.86 29.43 12.03
N GLY A 279 17.72 28.88 11.59
CA GLY A 279 17.32 28.79 10.19
C GLY A 279 18.05 27.73 9.36
N THR A 280 18.94 26.93 9.94
CA THR A 280 19.83 26.03 9.18
C THR A 280 19.22 24.65 8.92
N MET A 281 18.42 24.15 9.85
CA MET A 281 17.84 22.80 9.82
C MET A 281 16.31 22.83 9.77
N ALA A 282 15.71 21.86 9.10
CA ALA A 282 14.28 21.60 9.10
C ALA A 282 13.90 20.77 10.32
N GLN A 283 12.84 21.16 11.01
CA GLN A 283 12.25 20.40 12.12
C GLN A 283 11.41 19.24 11.55
N CYS A 284 12.11 18.21 11.07
CA CYS A 284 11.55 17.05 10.40
C CYS A 284 12.17 15.75 10.89
N PHE A 285 11.55 14.64 10.51
CA PHE A 285 12.05 13.30 10.76
C PHE A 285 11.77 12.39 9.56
N ASP A 286 12.65 11.42 9.36
CA ASP A 286 12.45 10.27 8.50
C ASP A 286 12.59 9.01 9.39
N LEU A 287 11.60 8.11 9.35
CA LEU A 287 11.63 6.81 10.02
C LEU A 287 12.18 5.77 9.04
N LEU A 288 13.34 5.23 9.38
CA LEU A 288 13.98 4.15 8.64
C LEU A 288 13.61 2.81 9.29
N THR A 289 13.30 1.82 8.47
CA THR A 289 13.03 0.45 8.92
C THR A 289 13.88 -0.56 8.18
N PRO A 290 14.11 -1.74 8.80
CA PRO A 290 14.67 -2.88 8.09
C PRO A 290 13.85 -3.18 6.82
N ILE A 291 14.49 -3.70 5.79
CA ILE A 291 13.94 -3.98 4.46
C ILE A 291 13.78 -2.76 3.57
N CYS A 292 13.03 -1.74 4.00
CA CYS A 292 12.55 -0.69 3.10
C CYS A 292 13.36 0.61 3.14
N GLY A 293 14.20 0.82 4.16
CA GLY A 293 14.75 2.13 4.45
C GLY A 293 13.64 3.07 4.94
N GLU A 294 13.56 4.26 4.37
CA GLU A 294 12.50 5.24 4.70
C GLU A 294 11.09 4.67 4.48
N VAL A 295 10.30 4.62 5.56
CA VAL A 295 8.89 4.22 5.55
C VAL A 295 7.95 5.37 5.90
N CYS A 296 8.42 6.36 6.66
CA CYS A 296 7.63 7.51 7.08
C CYS A 296 8.49 8.78 7.06
N GLY A 297 7.97 9.86 6.50
CA GLY A 297 8.60 11.18 6.54
C GLY A 297 7.63 12.22 7.08
N GLY A 298 8.08 13.08 7.99
CA GLY A 298 7.22 14.07 8.63
C GLY A 298 7.95 15.34 9.04
N SER A 299 7.19 16.40 9.29
CA SER A 299 7.76 17.65 9.80
C SER A 299 6.75 18.48 10.58
N LEU A 300 7.29 19.40 11.37
CA LEU A 300 6.58 20.62 11.74
C LEU A 300 6.40 21.49 10.49
N ARG A 301 5.28 22.21 10.41
CA ARG A 301 4.95 23.08 9.28
C ARG A 301 5.34 24.51 9.61
N GLU A 302 5.90 25.24 8.66
CA GLU A 302 6.17 26.66 8.88
C GLU A 302 4.84 27.39 9.07
N ASN A 303 4.72 28.07 10.20
CA ASN A 303 3.48 28.69 10.66
C ASN A 303 3.58 30.23 10.65
N HIS A 304 4.76 30.80 10.38
CA HIS A 304 4.95 32.23 10.19
C HIS A 304 4.82 32.60 8.71
N PHE A 305 3.93 33.55 8.43
CA PHE A 305 3.62 33.99 7.07
C PHE A 305 4.86 34.50 6.31
N GLU A 306 5.66 35.37 6.91
CA GLU A 306 6.82 35.99 6.25
C GLU A 306 7.90 34.95 5.92
N ARG A 307 8.22 34.07 6.86
CA ARG A 307 9.19 32.99 6.65
C ARG A 307 8.75 32.02 5.55
N LEU A 308 7.47 31.65 5.54
CA LEU A 308 6.93 30.78 4.48
C LEU A 308 7.02 31.45 3.11
N CYS A 309 6.71 32.75 3.02
CA CYS A 309 6.89 33.53 1.79
C CYS A 309 8.36 33.54 1.33
N GLU A 310 9.31 33.71 2.24
CA GLU A 310 10.75 33.64 1.93
C GLU A 310 11.19 32.26 1.44
N GLN A 311 10.72 31.19 2.09
CA GLN A 311 11.02 29.80 1.70
C GLN A 311 10.43 29.44 0.32
N ILE A 312 9.23 29.92 -0.01
CA ILE A 312 8.63 29.73 -1.33
C ILE A 312 9.44 30.47 -2.40
N ARG A 313 9.87 31.70 -2.12
CA ARG A 313 10.72 32.49 -3.03
C ARG A 313 12.07 31.83 -3.27
N SER A 314 12.74 31.38 -2.20
CA SER A 314 14.09 30.80 -2.29
C SER A 314 14.15 29.49 -3.06
N LYS A 315 13.05 28.72 -3.07
CA LYS A 315 12.91 27.49 -3.86
C LYS A 315 12.47 27.74 -5.32
N ASN A 316 12.44 28.99 -5.78
CA ASN A 316 12.05 29.39 -7.15
C ASN A 316 10.65 28.92 -7.58
N LEU A 317 9.75 28.59 -6.64
CA LEU A 317 8.39 28.14 -6.94
C LEU A 317 7.52 29.26 -7.56
N ASN A 318 7.96 30.51 -7.45
CA ASN A 318 7.26 31.68 -7.97
C ASN A 318 7.53 32.00 -9.45
N ASN A 319 8.51 31.34 -10.11
CA ASN A 319 8.91 31.74 -11.45
C ASN A 319 8.00 31.23 -12.58
N ASN A 320 6.94 30.44 -12.29
CA ASN A 320 6.09 29.88 -13.35
C ASN A 320 4.58 29.73 -13.05
N SER A 321 4.00 30.34 -12.01
CA SER A 321 2.53 30.39 -11.94
C SER A 321 1.94 31.48 -11.05
N ASN A 322 0.95 32.19 -11.59
CA ASN A 322 0.03 33.05 -10.87
C ASN A 322 -0.54 32.33 -9.62
N ASN A 323 -0.26 32.85 -8.43
CA ASN A 323 -1.07 32.73 -7.21
C ASN A 323 -1.52 31.32 -6.75
N GLN A 324 -0.87 30.22 -7.19
CA GLN A 324 -1.36 28.86 -6.92
C GLN A 324 -1.29 28.46 -5.43
N LEU A 325 -0.39 29.09 -4.66
CA LEU A 325 -0.20 28.84 -3.23
C LEU A 325 -0.85 29.91 -2.34
N GLU A 326 -1.58 30.89 -2.91
CA GLU A 326 -2.16 31.98 -2.12
C GLU A 326 -3.12 31.48 -1.04
N TRP A 327 -3.96 30.49 -1.38
CA TRP A 327 -4.84 29.84 -0.40
C TRP A 327 -4.08 29.13 0.72
N TYR A 328 -2.86 28.64 0.44
CA TYR A 328 -2.02 27.96 1.43
C TYR A 328 -1.32 28.98 2.35
N LEU A 329 -0.97 30.14 1.80
CA LEU A 329 -0.49 31.30 2.56
C LEU A 329 -1.58 31.88 3.46
N ASP A 330 -2.85 31.88 3.03
CA ASP A 330 -3.99 32.32 3.84
C ASP A 330 -4.14 31.52 5.13
N LEU A 331 -3.75 30.24 5.13
CA LEU A 331 -3.70 29.41 6.36
C LEU A 331 -2.77 29.99 7.42
N ARG A 332 -1.79 30.82 7.02
CA ARG A 332 -0.84 31.50 7.93
C ARG A 332 -1.27 32.93 8.24
N ARG A 333 -2.20 33.51 7.47
CA ARG A 333 -2.76 34.85 7.72
C ARG A 333 -3.91 34.82 8.72
N PHE A 334 -4.76 33.80 8.66
CA PHE A 334 -6.01 33.75 9.42
C PHE A 334 -5.93 32.71 10.55
N GLY A 335 -5.39 33.11 11.70
CA GLY A 335 -5.37 32.27 12.91
C GLY A 335 -4.38 31.11 12.86
N SER A 336 -3.18 31.33 12.29
CA SER A 336 -2.13 30.32 12.18
C SER A 336 -1.79 29.69 13.52
N ALA A 337 -1.75 28.36 13.57
CA ALA A 337 -1.34 27.58 14.73
C ALA A 337 -0.21 26.60 14.37
N PRO A 338 0.71 26.28 15.31
CA PRO A 338 1.70 25.25 15.10
C PRO A 338 1.07 23.90 14.75
N SER A 339 1.41 23.38 13.58
CA SER A 339 0.98 22.07 13.11
C SER A 339 2.17 21.21 12.72
N GLY A 340 1.98 19.91 12.74
CA GLY A 340 2.90 18.96 12.17
C GLY A 340 2.14 17.83 11.51
N GLY A 341 2.85 17.03 10.73
CA GLY A 341 2.26 15.86 10.12
C GLY A 341 3.30 15.00 9.47
N PHE A 342 2.86 13.83 9.02
CA PHE A 342 3.72 12.85 8.40
C PHE A 342 2.98 12.12 7.27
N GLY A 343 3.77 11.56 6.36
CA GLY A 343 3.34 10.58 5.38
C GLY A 343 4.04 9.25 5.64
N LEU A 344 3.27 8.19 5.77
CA LEU A 344 3.70 6.80 5.87
C LEU A 344 3.42 6.10 4.53
N GLY A 345 4.46 5.55 3.88
CA GLY A 345 4.30 4.71 2.71
C GLY A 345 3.62 3.41 3.09
N PHE A 346 2.32 3.26 2.80
CA PHE A 346 1.52 2.12 3.25
C PHE A 346 2.10 0.79 2.73
N ASP A 347 2.48 0.76 1.45
CA ASP A 347 3.05 -0.45 0.84
C ASP A 347 4.45 -0.76 1.38
N ARG A 348 5.27 0.26 1.64
CA ARG A 348 6.58 0.09 2.31
C ARG A 348 6.42 -0.41 3.75
N PHE A 349 5.42 0.10 4.48
CA PHE A 349 5.13 -0.40 5.81
C PHE A 349 4.69 -1.87 5.78
N LEU A 350 3.85 -2.24 4.81
CA LEU A 350 3.46 -3.63 4.60
C LEU A 350 4.65 -4.54 4.23
N GLN A 351 5.60 -4.04 3.44
CA GLN A 351 6.86 -4.75 3.17
C GLN A 351 7.66 -5.02 4.45
N THR A 352 7.82 -4.01 5.31
CA THR A 352 8.52 -4.14 6.59
C THR A 352 7.82 -5.16 7.50
N VAL A 353 6.49 -5.06 7.65
CA VAL A 353 5.69 -5.99 8.48
C VAL A 353 5.79 -7.43 7.98
N CYS A 354 5.80 -7.64 6.66
CA CYS A 354 5.82 -8.98 6.06
C CYS A 354 7.24 -9.51 5.75
N GLY A 355 8.29 -8.71 5.93
CA GLY A 355 9.66 -9.06 5.51
C GLY A 355 9.82 -9.20 3.99
N ILE A 356 9.09 -8.43 3.18
CA ILE A 356 9.05 -8.57 1.72
C ILE A 356 9.89 -7.48 1.05
N VAL A 357 10.97 -7.88 0.38
CA VAL A 357 11.95 -6.95 -0.20
C VAL A 357 11.41 -6.20 -1.43
N ASN A 358 10.62 -6.85 -2.29
CA ASN A 358 10.14 -6.22 -3.52
C ASN A 358 8.70 -5.69 -3.36
N ILE A 359 8.54 -4.38 -3.52
CA ILE A 359 7.24 -3.70 -3.34
C ILE A 359 6.16 -4.20 -4.31
N LYS A 360 6.55 -4.75 -5.47
CA LYS A 360 5.62 -5.33 -6.45
C LYS A 360 4.83 -6.51 -5.89
N ASP A 361 5.36 -7.15 -4.85
CA ASP A 361 4.76 -8.35 -4.28
C ASP A 361 3.77 -8.04 -3.15
N VAL A 362 3.77 -6.80 -2.63
CA VAL A 362 2.79 -6.35 -1.62
C VAL A 362 1.61 -5.56 -2.19
N VAL A 363 1.74 -5.12 -3.43
CA VAL A 363 0.70 -4.37 -4.15
C VAL A 363 -0.09 -5.35 -5.02
N PRO A 364 -1.43 -5.33 -5.06
CA PRO A 364 -2.23 -6.27 -5.88
C PRO A 364 -2.03 -6.13 -7.40
N PHE A 365 -1.83 -4.91 -7.88
CA PHE A 365 -1.56 -4.60 -9.29
C PHE A 365 -0.54 -3.45 -9.38
N PRO A 366 0.76 -3.71 -9.15
CA PRO A 366 1.80 -2.69 -9.21
C PRO A 366 1.84 -1.96 -10.57
N ARG A 367 2.31 -0.73 -10.53
CA ARG A 367 2.63 0.12 -11.69
C ARG A 367 4.07 0.59 -11.57
N TRP A 368 4.82 0.48 -12.66
CA TRP A 368 6.22 0.89 -12.73
C TRP A 368 6.60 1.23 -14.17
N PRO A 369 7.78 1.83 -14.43
CA PRO A 369 8.16 2.23 -15.78
C PRO A 369 7.98 1.11 -16.80
N TYR A 370 7.32 1.43 -17.92
CA TYR A 370 6.98 0.51 -19.02
C TYR A 370 5.99 -0.62 -18.68
N HIS A 371 5.33 -0.58 -17.50
CA HIS A 371 4.46 -1.66 -17.04
C HIS A 371 3.13 -1.13 -16.48
N CYS A 372 2.10 -1.17 -17.33
CA CYS A 372 0.72 -0.78 -17.03
C CYS A 372 -0.31 -1.80 -17.58
N ARG A 373 0.13 -3.01 -17.95
CA ARG A 373 -0.72 -4.10 -18.45
C ARG A 373 -1.41 -4.86 -17.29
N LEU A 374 -2.39 -5.72 -17.62
CA LEU A 374 -3.12 -6.62 -16.71
C LEU A 374 -2.71 -8.08 -16.88
#